data_AF-R6ZXE2-F1
#
_entry.id   AF-R6ZXE2-F1
#
_cell.length_a   1.000
_cell.length_b   1.000
_cell.length_c   1.000
_cell.angle_alpha   90.00
_cell.angle_beta   90.00
_cell.angle_gamma   90.00
#
_symmetry.space_group_name_H-M   'P 1'
#
loop_
_entity.id
_entity.type
_entity.pdbx_description
1 polymer ?
#
loop_
_entity_poly.entity_id
_entity_poly.type
_entity_poly.pdbx_seq_one_letter_code
_entity_poly.pdbx_strand_id
1 'polypeptide(L)'
;MYAFGKLALFLVSSNHLRDKIWRFCEKQMSRYPISTCQNVTELCSGPRYMQMEYPAELFSRQKYVPFEDTSLPIPIGYDTYLTMAFGDYMTLPPLSERVCHHEYECLDTEHSYRIYKKDRYCTALK
;
A
#
# COMPACT_ATOMS: atom_id res chain seq x y z
N MET A 1 4.00 17.66 -2.00
CA MET A 1 3.92 16.50 -2.94
C MET A 1 2.92 16.73 -4.07
N TYR A 2 1.69 17.22 -3.79
CA TYR A 2 0.63 17.45 -4.79
C TYR A 2 1.05 18.30 -6.02
N ALA A 3 1.72 19.44 -5.82
CA ALA A 3 2.16 20.30 -6.92
C ALA A 3 3.17 19.60 -7.86
N PHE A 4 4.05 18.78 -7.30
CA PHE A 4 5.06 18.03 -8.05
C PHE A 4 4.43 16.94 -8.90
N GLY A 5 3.44 16.22 -8.34
CA GLY A 5 2.64 15.25 -9.07
C GLY A 5 1.87 15.87 -10.24
N LYS A 6 1.24 17.04 -10.02
CA LYS A 6 0.58 17.80 -11.10
C LYS A 6 1.56 18.21 -12.21
N LEU A 7 2.73 18.72 -11.83
CA LEU A 7 3.75 19.11 -12.79
C LEU A 7 4.26 17.91 -13.60
N ALA A 8 4.55 16.78 -12.96
CA ALA A 8 4.97 15.55 -13.64
C ALA A 8 3.88 15.03 -14.60
N LEU A 9 2.62 15.03 -14.18
CA LEU A 9 1.49 14.61 -15.02
C LEU A 9 1.26 15.56 -16.21
N PHE A 10 1.54 16.85 -16.04
CA PHE A 10 1.51 17.83 -17.12
C PHE A 10 2.64 17.60 -18.13
N LEU A 11 3.87 17.37 -17.65
CA LEU A 11 5.04 17.10 -18.49
C LEU A 11 4.91 15.77 -19.27
N VAL A 12 4.27 14.77 -18.66
CA VAL A 12 3.98 13.47 -19.27
C VAL A 12 2.49 13.35 -19.50
N SER A 13 1.88 14.27 -20.25
CA SER A 13 0.41 14.32 -20.44
C SER A 13 -0.15 13.22 -21.36
N SER A 14 0.67 12.69 -22.26
CA SER A 14 0.26 11.63 -23.20
C SER A 14 0.13 10.27 -22.53
N ASN A 15 -1.04 9.65 -22.65
CA ASN A 15 -1.29 8.29 -22.13
C ASN A 15 -0.31 7.27 -22.72
N HIS A 16 0.02 7.37 -24.01
CA HIS A 16 0.98 6.46 -24.64
C HIS A 16 2.38 6.57 -24.03
N LEU A 17 2.83 7.79 -23.70
CA LEU A 17 4.14 7.99 -23.06
C LEU A 17 4.13 7.47 -21.62
N ARG A 18 3.03 7.69 -20.88
CA ARG A 18 2.84 7.13 -19.53
C ARG A 18 2.91 5.61 -19.56
N ASP A 19 2.22 4.97 -20.51
CA ASP A 19 2.24 3.51 -20.67
C ASP A 19 3.64 3.00 -20.99
N LYS A 20 4.40 3.72 -21.83
CA LYS A 20 5.79 3.35 -22.15
C LYS A 20 6.70 3.43 -20.93
N ILE A 21 6.57 4.47 -20.13
CA ILE A 21 7.31 4.64 -18.86
C ILE A 21 6.92 3.53 -17.88
N TRP A 22 5.61 3.28 -17.71
CA TRP A 22 5.09 2.22 -16.85
C TRP A 22 5.68 0.85 -17.22
N ARG A 23 5.58 0.44 -18.49
CA ARG A 23 6.10 -0.84 -18.98
C ARG A 23 7.61 -0.95 -18.82
N PHE A 24 8.33 0.16 -18.99
CA PHE A 24 9.77 0.18 -18.74
C PHE A 24 10.08 -0.08 -17.26
N CYS A 25 9.44 0.65 -16.34
CA CYS A 25 9.62 0.47 -14.91
C CYS A 25 9.22 -0.94 -14.47
N GLU A 26 8.06 -1.44 -14.91
CA GLU A 26 7.58 -2.80 -14.65
C GLU A 26 8.62 -3.84 -15.07
N LYS A 27 9.22 -3.70 -16.26
CA LYS A 27 10.28 -4.60 -16.75
C LYS A 27 11.55 -4.54 -15.90
N GLN A 28 11.93 -3.37 -15.38
CA GLN A 28 13.07 -3.26 -14.47
C GLN A 28 12.78 -3.90 -13.12
N MET A 29 11.59 -3.65 -12.56
CA MET A 29 11.18 -4.16 -11.24
C MET A 29 10.97 -5.68 -11.24
N SER A 30 10.51 -6.25 -12.35
CA SER A 30 10.27 -7.69 -12.51
C SER A 30 11.46 -8.46 -13.11
N ARG A 31 12.62 -7.83 -13.24
CA ARG A 31 13.79 -8.41 -13.93
C ARG A 31 14.31 -9.69 -13.26
N TYR A 32 14.17 -9.81 -11.95
CA TYR A 32 14.67 -10.94 -11.18
C TYR A 32 13.52 -11.62 -10.43
N PRO A 33 13.38 -12.96 -10.53
CA PRO A 33 12.44 -13.70 -9.69
C PRO A 33 12.79 -13.51 -8.22
N ILE A 34 11.78 -13.25 -7.38
CA ILE A 34 11.96 -13.07 -5.92
C ILE A 34 12.72 -14.25 -5.29
N SER A 35 12.50 -15.47 -5.79
CA SER A 35 13.18 -16.70 -5.31
C SER A 35 14.69 -16.69 -5.48
N THR A 36 15.24 -15.81 -6.33
CA THR A 36 16.68 -15.67 -6.56
C THR A 36 17.29 -14.47 -5.84
N CYS A 37 16.46 -13.66 -5.18
CA CYS A 37 16.88 -12.45 -4.48
C CYS A 37 17.13 -12.76 -3.00
N GLN A 38 18.19 -12.15 -2.45
CA GLN A 38 18.44 -12.19 -1.00
C GLN A 38 17.47 -11.28 -0.25
N ASN A 39 17.23 -10.09 -0.81
CA ASN A 39 16.35 -9.07 -0.24
C ASN A 39 15.25 -8.69 -1.24
N VAL A 40 14.12 -8.22 -0.71
CA VAL A 40 13.00 -7.64 -1.45
C VAL A 40 12.63 -6.29 -0.85
N THR A 41 11.90 -5.47 -1.58
CA THR A 41 11.41 -4.17 -1.12
C THR A 41 9.96 -3.94 -1.53
N GLU A 42 9.32 -2.97 -0.90
CA GLU A 42 7.94 -2.58 -1.20
C GLU A 42 7.90 -1.38 -2.13
N LEU A 43 7.15 -1.51 -3.23
CA LEU A 43 7.09 -0.49 -4.29
C LEU A 43 5.81 0.36 -4.27
N CYS A 44 4.86 0.03 -3.38
CA CYS A 44 3.56 0.70 -3.28
C CYS A 44 3.46 1.69 -2.10
N SER A 45 4.58 2.00 -1.46
CA SER A 45 4.65 2.84 -0.27
C SER A 45 5.50 4.09 -0.49
N GLY A 46 5.50 5.00 0.49
CA GLY A 46 6.32 6.21 0.42
C GLY A 46 7.82 5.93 0.26
N PRO A 47 8.63 6.93 -0.15
CA PRO A 47 10.06 6.75 -0.46
C PRO A 47 10.89 6.08 0.63
N ARG A 48 10.51 6.26 1.90
CA ARG A 48 11.15 5.59 3.05
C ARG A 48 11.09 4.07 2.90
N TYR A 49 9.91 3.53 2.63
CA TYR A 49 9.68 2.07 2.55
C TYR A 49 10.25 1.46 1.28
N MET A 50 10.26 2.21 0.16
CA MET A 50 10.88 1.80 -1.09
C MET A 50 12.41 1.64 -1.02
N GLN A 51 13.03 2.18 0.01
CA GLN A 51 14.48 2.07 0.27
C GLN A 51 14.81 0.95 1.27
N MET A 52 13.79 0.32 1.87
CA MET A 52 14.00 -0.73 2.84
C MET A 52 14.30 -2.05 2.15
N GLU A 53 15.31 -2.75 2.64
CA GLU A 53 15.68 -4.08 2.17
C GLU A 53 15.23 -5.12 3.21
N TYR A 54 14.20 -5.87 2.86
CA TYR A 54 13.68 -6.95 3.70
C TYR A 54 14.26 -8.28 3.24
N PRO A 55 14.74 -9.15 4.14
CA PRO A 55 15.13 -10.51 3.75
C PRO A 55 13.97 -11.22 3.04
N ALA A 56 14.23 -11.78 1.86
CA ALA A 56 13.19 -12.42 1.03
C ALA A 56 12.53 -13.61 1.77
N GLU A 57 13.26 -14.26 2.67
CA GLU A 57 12.78 -15.37 3.50
C GLU A 57 11.60 -15.01 4.39
N LEU A 58 11.43 -13.73 4.77
CA LEU A 58 10.28 -13.27 5.57
C LEU A 58 8.95 -13.50 4.83
N PHE A 59 9.01 -13.55 3.50
CA PHE A 59 7.86 -13.75 2.60
C PHE A 59 7.88 -15.13 1.90
N SER A 60 8.77 -16.04 2.32
CA SER A 60 8.98 -17.35 1.67
C SER A 60 7.74 -18.25 1.68
N ARG A 61 6.89 -18.12 2.70
CA ARG A 61 5.63 -18.84 2.84
C ARG A 61 4.64 -18.07 3.69
N GLN A 62 3.39 -18.49 3.60
CA GLN A 62 2.33 -18.02 4.48
C GLN A 62 2.25 -18.85 5.78
N LYS A 63 1.86 -18.18 6.86
CA LYS A 63 1.36 -18.78 8.10
C LYS A 63 -0.11 -18.39 8.22
N TYR A 64 -0.97 -19.36 8.51
CA TYR A 64 -2.37 -19.09 8.81
C TYR A 64 -2.52 -18.75 10.30
N VAL A 65 -3.23 -17.67 10.58
CA VAL A 65 -3.56 -17.25 11.95
C VAL A 65 -5.07 -17.12 12.11
N PRO A 66 -5.62 -17.35 13.31
CA PRO A 66 -7.00 -17.01 13.61
C PRO A 66 -7.20 -15.49 13.53
N PHE A 67 -8.24 -15.05 12.85
CA PHE A 67 -8.66 -13.65 12.79
C PHE A 67 -10.18 -13.62 12.78
N GLU A 68 -10.78 -13.14 13.88
CA GLU A 68 -12.22 -13.18 14.12
C GLU A 68 -12.79 -14.61 13.93
N ASP A 69 -13.74 -14.79 13.01
CA ASP A 69 -14.41 -16.05 12.70
C ASP A 69 -13.72 -16.84 11.56
N THR A 70 -12.57 -16.37 11.07
CA THR A 70 -11.87 -16.95 9.93
C THR A 70 -10.38 -17.17 10.20
N SER A 71 -9.69 -17.76 9.22
CA SER A 71 -8.23 -17.88 9.24
C SER A 71 -7.63 -17.18 8.04
N LEU A 72 -6.70 -16.26 8.31
CA LEU A 72 -6.07 -15.44 7.28
C LEU A 72 -4.58 -15.79 7.13
N PRO A 73 -4.05 -15.80 5.90
CA PRO A 73 -2.63 -15.98 5.66
C PRO A 73 -1.86 -14.68 5.93
N ILE A 74 -0.73 -14.79 6.62
CA ILE A 74 0.25 -13.72 6.82
C ILE A 74 1.66 -14.20 6.45
N PRO A 75 2.62 -13.30 6.14
CA PRO A 75 4.01 -13.68 5.91
C PRO A 75 4.59 -14.42 7.13
N ILE A 76 5.41 -15.44 6.90
CA ILE A 76 6.03 -16.19 8.01
C ILE A 76 6.89 -15.29 8.91
N GLY A 77 7.57 -14.31 8.32
CA GLY A 77 8.40 -13.32 9.01
C GLY A 77 7.68 -12.01 9.32
N TYR A 78 6.35 -12.02 9.49
CA TYR A 78 5.54 -10.81 9.69
C TYR A 78 6.08 -9.92 10.81
N ASP A 79 6.51 -10.50 11.92
CA ASP A 79 6.95 -9.75 13.10
C ASP A 79 8.20 -8.93 12.77
N THR A 80 9.22 -9.57 12.18
CA THR A 80 10.44 -8.89 11.72
C THR A 80 10.13 -7.81 10.69
N TYR A 81 9.27 -8.10 9.70
CA TYR A 81 8.86 -7.11 8.70
C TYR A 81 8.20 -5.88 9.34
N LEU A 82 7.22 -6.09 10.23
CA LEU A 82 6.48 -5.02 10.88
C LEU A 82 7.38 -4.20 11.82
N THR A 83 8.28 -4.86 12.56
CA THR A 83 9.28 -4.17 13.38
C THR A 83 10.23 -3.33 12.53
N MET A 84 10.70 -3.84 11.39
CA MET A 84 11.55 -3.07 10.47
C MET A 84 10.81 -1.86 9.91
N ALA A 85 9.58 -2.04 9.43
CA ALA A 85 8.82 -0.99 8.75
C ALA A 85 8.31 0.08 9.73
N PHE A 86 7.76 -0.35 10.86
CA PHE A 86 6.95 0.48 11.75
C PHE A 86 7.54 0.65 13.16
N GLY A 87 8.57 -0.12 13.54
CA GLY A 87 9.15 -0.07 14.88
C GLY A 87 8.28 -0.81 15.90
N ASP A 88 7.92 -0.14 17.01
CA ASP A 88 7.02 -0.68 18.02
C ASP A 88 5.56 -0.65 17.53
N TYR A 89 5.25 -1.54 16.59
CA TYR A 89 3.98 -1.56 15.87
C TYR A 89 2.79 -2.06 16.70
N MET A 90 3.04 -2.69 17.84
CA MET A 90 2.00 -3.25 18.73
C MET A 90 1.51 -2.24 19.76
N THR A 91 2.29 -1.18 20.02
CA THR A 91 1.89 -0.11 20.91
C THR A 91 1.14 0.95 20.13
N LEU A 92 -0.08 1.28 20.58
CA LEU A 92 -0.84 2.38 19.99
C LEU A 92 -0.06 3.69 20.12
N PRO A 93 -0.04 4.54 19.08
CA PRO A 93 0.62 5.84 19.17
C PRO A 93 -0.05 6.72 20.26
N PRO A 94 0.62 7.78 20.73
CA PRO A 94 0.02 8.74 21.67
C PRO A 94 -1.31 9.29 21.16
N LEU A 95 -2.24 9.66 22.06
CA LEU A 95 -3.56 10.18 21.68
C LEU A 95 -3.48 11.39 20.73
N SER A 96 -2.48 12.25 20.89
CA SER A 96 -2.23 13.41 20.02
C SER A 96 -1.89 13.02 18.58
N GLU A 97 -1.40 11.80 18.36
CA GLU A 97 -1.01 11.26 17.06
C GLU A 97 -2.05 10.29 16.50
N ARG A 98 -3.09 9.94 17.26
CA ARG A 98 -4.25 9.15 16.78
C ARG A 98 -5.22 10.02 15.99
N VAL A 99 -4.68 10.74 15.01
CA VAL A 99 -5.45 11.58 14.08
C VAL A 99 -5.48 10.92 12.71
N CYS A 100 -6.60 11.03 12.00
CA CYS A 100 -6.69 10.47 10.66
C CYS A 100 -5.77 11.24 9.69
N HIS A 101 -4.83 10.54 9.07
CA HIS A 101 -3.90 11.13 8.09
C HIS A 101 -4.44 11.11 6.64
N HIS A 102 -5.56 10.41 6.41
CA HIS A 102 -6.21 10.35 5.10
C HIS A 102 -7.46 11.20 5.11
N GLU A 103 -7.71 11.90 4.01
CA GLU A 103 -8.98 12.59 3.80
C GLU A 103 -10.08 11.53 3.60
N TYR A 104 -11.20 11.69 4.30
CA TYR A 104 -12.38 10.85 4.15
C TYR A 104 -13.61 11.74 3.97
N GLU A 105 -14.49 11.34 3.05
CA GLU A 105 -15.79 11.98 2.83
C GLU A 105 -16.82 11.52 3.88
N CYS A 106 -16.78 10.24 4.25
CA CYS A 106 -17.65 9.62 5.24
C CYS A 106 -16.97 8.37 5.84
N LEU A 107 -17.08 8.20 7.16
CA LEU A 107 -16.67 7.01 7.88
C LEU A 107 -17.87 6.50 8.68
N ASP A 108 -18.52 5.45 8.20
CA ASP A 108 -19.63 4.77 8.87
C ASP A 108 -19.32 3.28 8.96
N THR A 109 -19.21 2.78 10.19
CA THR A 109 -18.91 1.36 10.49
C THR A 109 -20.16 0.53 10.75
N GLU A 110 -21.32 1.16 10.82
CA GLU A 110 -22.59 0.55 11.24
C GLU A 110 -23.49 0.23 10.04
N HIS A 111 -23.37 0.99 8.95
CA HIS A 111 -24.23 0.88 7.78
C HIS A 111 -23.48 0.44 6.53
N SER A 112 -24.17 -0.32 5.66
CA SER A 112 -23.62 -0.72 4.37
C SER A 112 -23.37 0.50 3.48
N TYR A 113 -22.20 0.58 2.84
CA TYR A 113 -21.84 1.65 1.89
C TYR A 113 -22.93 1.92 0.83
N ARG A 114 -23.75 0.92 0.50
CA ARG A 114 -24.83 1.00 -0.49
C ARG A 114 -25.86 2.08 -0.19
N ILE A 115 -26.10 2.43 1.08
CA ILE A 115 -27.09 3.46 1.43
C ILE A 115 -26.67 4.86 0.95
N TYR A 116 -25.38 5.08 0.73
CA TYR A 116 -24.85 6.37 0.28
C TYR A 116 -24.77 6.52 -1.24
N LYS A 117 -25.27 5.54 -2.01
CA LYS A 117 -25.19 5.57 -3.47
C LYS A 117 -26.03 6.73 -4.01
N LYS A 118 -25.45 7.53 -4.90
CA LYS A 118 -26.01 8.78 -5.47
C LYS A 118 -26.03 10.00 -4.53
N ASP A 119 -25.73 9.82 -3.24
CA ASP A 119 -25.56 10.92 -2.28
C ASP A 119 -24.07 11.23 -2.05
N ARG A 120 -23.29 10.24 -1.61
CA ARG A 120 -21.85 10.40 -1.28
C ARG A 120 -20.89 9.74 -2.27
N TYR A 121 -21.33 8.72 -3.00
CA TYR A 121 -20.51 8.07 -4.03
C TYR A 121 -21.33 7.69 -5.27
N CYS A 122 -20.66 7.56 -6.42
CA CYS A 122 -21.30 7.48 -7.75
C CYS A 122 -22.23 8.68 -8.04
N THR A 123 -21.83 9.88 -7.62
CA THR A 123 -22.59 11.13 -7.76
C THR A 123 -22.58 11.67 -9.19
N ALA A 124 -21.63 11.25 -10.03
CA ALA A 124 -21.44 11.70 -11.41
C ALA A 124 -22.33 11.00 -12.47
N LEU A 125 -23.52 10.52 -12.09
CA LEU A 125 -24.59 10.18 -13.04
C LEU A 125 -25.56 11.36 -13.15
N LYS A 126 -25.08 12.46 -13.76
CA LYS A 126 -25.92 13.52 -14.33
C LYS A 126 -25.42 13.84 -15.73
#